data_AF-A0A3A2ZEW1-F1
#
_entry.id   AF-A0A3A2ZEW1-F1
#
_cell.length_a   1.000
_cell.length_b   1.000
_cell.length_c   1.000
_cell.angle_alpha   90.00
_cell.angle_beta   90.00
_cell.angle_gamma   90.00
#
_symmetry.space_group_name_H-M   'P 1'
#
loop_
_entity.id
_entity.type
_entity.pdbx_description
1 polymer ?
#
loop_
_entity_poly.entity_id
_entity_poly.type
_entity_poly.pdbx_seq_one_letter_code
_entity_poly.pdbx_strand_id
1 'polypeptide(L)'
;MAVLVRSTKLLREYSTPSPSSIFTDGCTSAGVPQVVLPLWWDTYEYTTQAEWLGVGVGGNRKHAPNVNADEVSGAVLKILDSESGRSIRNRASEVASWFKDRPGRDVAAEHIVRMLSLAGNRTDQKQDPWARRDEL
;
A
#
# COMPACT_ATOMS: atom_id res chain seq x y z
N MET A 1 13.29 -16.69 -5.44
CA MET A 1 13.46 -15.23 -5.48
C MET A 1 12.43 -14.69 -6.45
N ALA A 2 11.42 -13.94 -5.98
CA ALA A 2 10.35 -13.40 -6.81
C ALA A 2 10.55 -11.89 -6.98
N VAL A 3 10.48 -11.39 -8.21
CA VAL A 3 10.47 -9.95 -8.52
C VAL A 3 9.13 -9.67 -9.17
N LEU A 4 8.38 -8.73 -8.62
CA LEU A 4 7.06 -8.38 -9.10
C LEU A 4 7.18 -7.16 -10.03
N VAL A 5 6.96 -7.37 -11.33
CA VAL A 5 6.86 -6.30 -12.34
C VAL A 5 5.38 -6.04 -12.60
N ARG A 6 4.91 -4.80 -12.40
CA ARG A 6 3.49 -4.46 -12.55
C ARG A 6 3.33 -3.28 -13.49
N SER A 7 2.49 -3.46 -14.51
CA SER A 7 2.02 -2.41 -15.42
C SER A 7 0.50 -2.29 -15.32
N THR A 8 -0.01 -1.08 -15.19
CA THR A 8 -1.47 -0.80 -15.21
C THR A 8 -2.06 -0.84 -16.63
N LYS A 9 -1.28 -1.22 -17.65
CA LYS A 9 -1.75 -1.21 -19.05
C LYS A 9 -2.79 -2.30 -19.37
N LEU A 10 -2.98 -3.30 -18.51
CA LEU A 10 -3.98 -4.37 -18.67
C LEU A 10 -5.35 -4.01 -18.06
N LEU A 11 -5.85 -2.81 -18.37
CA LEU A 11 -7.07 -2.25 -17.77
C LEU A 11 -8.39 -2.66 -18.44
N ARG A 12 -8.43 -3.66 -19.33
CA ARG A 12 -9.68 -3.98 -20.04
C ARG A 12 -10.41 -5.25 -19.60
N GLU A 13 -9.80 -6.19 -18.87
CA GLU A 13 -10.45 -7.50 -18.69
C GLU A 13 -10.48 -8.09 -17.29
N TYR A 14 -9.80 -7.55 -16.27
CA TYR A 14 -9.86 -8.16 -14.94
C TYR A 14 -10.05 -7.13 -13.84
N SER A 15 -10.98 -7.45 -12.94
CA SER A 15 -11.13 -6.89 -11.59
C SER A 15 -9.81 -7.07 -10.84
N THR A 16 -8.86 -6.18 -11.10
CA THR A 16 -7.61 -6.14 -10.36
C THR A 16 -7.83 -5.21 -9.16
N PRO A 17 -7.34 -5.60 -7.97
CA PRO A 17 -7.39 -4.71 -6.81
C PRO A 17 -6.73 -3.37 -7.16
N SER A 18 -7.19 -2.28 -6.55
CA SER A 18 -6.61 -0.95 -6.78
C SER A 18 -5.09 -0.97 -6.60
N PRO A 19 -4.32 -0.15 -7.34
CA PRO A 19 -2.85 -0.11 -7.23
C PRO A 19 -2.35 0.00 -5.78
N SER A 20 -3.12 0.72 -4.94
CA SER A 20 -2.87 0.86 -3.50
C SER A 20 -2.91 -0.45 -2.73
N SER A 21 -3.94 -1.29 -2.91
CA SER A 21 -4.07 -2.55 -2.20
C SER A 21 -2.97 -3.54 -2.58
N ILE A 22 -2.63 -3.62 -3.87
CA ILE A 22 -1.57 -4.50 -4.38
C ILE A 22 -0.19 -4.09 -3.86
N PHE A 23 0.07 -2.77 -3.80
CA PHE A 23 1.31 -2.26 -3.22
C PHE A 23 1.46 -2.71 -1.77
N THR A 24 0.38 -2.55 -0.99
CA THR A 24 0.37 -2.88 0.44
C THR A 24 0.54 -4.39 0.68
N ASP A 25 -0.24 -5.23 0.00
CA ASP A 25 -0.19 -6.68 0.23
C ASP A 25 1.13 -7.30 -0.23
N GLY A 26 1.63 -6.90 -1.40
CA GLY A 26 2.85 -7.48 -1.97
C GLY A 26 4.15 -6.95 -1.36
N CYS A 27 4.23 -5.63 -1.09
CA CYS A 27 5.47 -5.02 -0.60
C CYS A 27 5.58 -5.18 0.91
N THR A 28 4.47 -4.93 1.61
CA THR A 28 4.46 -4.71 3.05
C THR A 28 4.16 -5.99 3.83
N SER A 29 3.36 -6.91 3.28
CA SER A 29 3.11 -8.20 3.94
C SER A 29 4.10 -9.29 3.51
N ALA A 30 4.37 -9.40 2.20
CA ALA A 30 5.22 -10.46 1.67
C ALA A 30 6.72 -10.11 1.59
N GLY A 31 7.10 -8.83 1.74
CA GLY A 31 8.51 -8.40 1.66
C GLY A 31 9.14 -8.56 0.28
N VAL A 32 8.32 -8.51 -0.76
CA VAL A 32 8.76 -8.71 -2.14
C VAL A 32 9.23 -7.38 -2.72
N PRO A 33 10.46 -7.29 -3.25
CA PRO A 33 10.93 -6.08 -3.93
C PRO A 33 10.12 -5.83 -5.22
N GLN A 34 9.79 -4.58 -5.49
CA GLN A 34 8.86 -4.22 -6.58
C GLN A 34 9.50 -3.37 -7.67
N VAL A 35 9.13 -3.65 -8.93
CA VAL A 35 9.34 -2.72 -10.06
C VAL A 35 8.00 -2.08 -10.39
N VAL A 36 7.92 -0.77 -10.21
CA VAL A 36 6.69 0.00 -10.45
C VAL A 36 6.76 0.65 -11.83
N LEU A 37 5.73 0.44 -12.66
CA LEU A 37 5.56 1.11 -13.95
C LEU A 37 4.37 2.06 -13.87
N PRO A 38 4.57 3.30 -13.41
CA PRO A 38 3.50 4.26 -13.30
C PRO A 38 2.97 4.70 -14.67
N LEU A 39 1.65 4.77 -14.78
CA LEU A 39 0.94 5.23 -15.99
C LEU A 39 -0.01 6.40 -15.68
N TRP A 40 -0.55 6.41 -14.45
CA TRP A 40 -1.52 7.37 -13.95
C TRP A 40 -0.90 8.19 -12.82
N TRP A 41 -1.41 9.40 -12.59
CA TRP A 41 -0.88 10.33 -11.58
C TRP A 41 -0.70 9.67 -10.19
N ASP A 42 -1.71 8.97 -9.72
CA ASP A 42 -1.71 8.23 -8.43
C ASP A 42 -0.60 7.18 -8.35
N THR A 43 -0.24 6.56 -9.47
CA THR A 43 0.82 5.54 -9.52
C THR A 43 2.24 6.10 -9.45
N TYR A 44 2.44 7.38 -9.81
CA TYR A 44 3.74 8.05 -9.63
C TYR A 44 4.05 8.29 -8.15
N GLU A 45 3.04 8.58 -7.34
CA GLU A 45 3.20 8.73 -5.89
C GLU A 45 3.67 7.43 -5.24
N TYR A 46 3.07 6.29 -5.61
CA TYR A 46 3.52 4.97 -5.13
C TYR A 46 4.93 4.61 -5.60
N THR A 47 5.31 5.01 -6.83
CA THR A 47 6.67 4.80 -7.33
C THR A 47 7.69 5.57 -6.49
N THR A 48 7.37 6.83 -6.17
CA THR A 48 8.21 7.69 -5.33
C THR A 48 8.31 7.15 -3.91
N GLN A 49 7.20 6.67 -3.34
CA GLN A 49 7.19 6.05 -2.02
C GLN A 49 8.01 4.76 -1.98
N ALA A 50 7.90 3.90 -3.01
CA ALA A 50 8.66 2.66 -3.10
C ALA A 50 10.17 2.90 -3.15
N GLU A 51 10.60 3.94 -3.87
CA GLU A 51 12.01 4.34 -3.94
C GLU A 51 12.48 5.00 -2.65
N TRP A 52 11.65 5.86 -2.05
CA TRP A 52 11.98 6.52 -0.79
C TRP A 52 12.13 5.53 0.37
N LEU A 53 11.25 4.52 0.42
CA LEU A 53 11.34 3.42 1.38
C LEU A 53 12.49 2.44 1.08
N GLY A 54 13.06 2.51 -0.13
CA GLY A 54 14.14 1.63 -0.60
C GLY A 54 13.69 0.21 -0.91
N VAL A 55 12.39 -0.01 -1.15
CA VAL A 55 11.79 -1.34 -1.36
C VAL A 55 11.48 -1.64 -2.83
N GLY A 56 11.59 -0.65 -3.70
CA GLY A 56 11.33 -0.80 -5.13
C GLY A 56 12.03 0.23 -6.01
N VAL A 57 11.85 0.08 -7.32
CA VAL A 57 12.46 0.92 -8.36
C VAL A 57 11.43 1.26 -9.42
N GLY A 58 11.42 2.52 -9.90
CA GLY A 58 10.63 2.92 -11.05
C GLY A 58 11.24 2.43 -12.37
N GLY A 59 10.42 1.83 -13.25
CA GLY A 59 10.88 1.24 -14.51
C GLY A 59 10.56 2.03 -15.79
N ASN A 60 10.01 3.26 -15.71
CA ASN A 60 9.72 4.09 -16.89
C ASN A 60 9.97 5.60 -16.68
N ARG A 61 10.87 5.98 -15.78
CA ARG A 61 11.11 7.39 -15.43
C ARG A 61 11.60 8.25 -16.61
N LYS A 62 12.29 7.64 -17.58
CA LYS A 62 12.82 8.34 -18.76
C LYS A 62 11.85 8.35 -19.95
N HIS A 63 10.98 7.34 -20.07
CA HIS A 63 10.07 7.18 -21.20
C HIS A 63 8.60 7.43 -20.86
N ALA A 64 8.30 7.86 -19.64
CA ALA A 64 6.96 8.16 -19.16
C ALA A 64 6.16 9.02 -20.17
N PRO A 65 4.89 8.67 -20.49
CA PRO A 65 4.10 7.55 -19.98
C PRO A 65 4.32 6.20 -20.72
N ASN A 66 5.17 6.18 -21.74
CA ASN A 66 5.51 4.95 -22.46
C ASN A 66 6.51 4.10 -21.67
N VAL A 67 6.57 2.82 -22.01
CA VAL A 67 7.46 1.85 -21.37
C VAL A 67 8.50 1.41 -22.40
N ASN A 68 9.78 1.54 -22.06
CA ASN A 68 10.88 1.02 -22.86
C ASN A 68 11.37 -0.30 -22.25
N ALA A 69 11.50 -1.35 -23.08
CA ALA A 69 11.94 -2.67 -22.64
C ALA A 69 13.33 -2.65 -21.97
N ASP A 70 14.24 -1.79 -22.44
CA ASP A 70 15.59 -1.65 -21.88
C ASP A 70 15.55 -1.05 -20.46
N GLU A 71 14.61 -0.13 -20.21
CA GLU A 71 14.46 0.51 -18.90
C GLU A 71 13.86 -0.45 -17.88
N VAL A 72 12.85 -1.23 -18.28
CA VAL A 72 12.23 -2.24 -17.42
C VAL A 72 13.20 -3.38 -17.13
N SER A 73 13.87 -3.90 -18.15
CA SER A 73 14.86 -4.97 -17.98
C SER A 73 16.02 -4.50 -17.11
N GLY A 74 16.52 -3.28 -17.29
CA GLY A 74 17.52 -2.68 -16.41
C GLY A 74 17.05 -2.56 -14.96
N ALA A 75 15.79 -2.14 -14.73
CA ALA A 75 15.22 -2.06 -13.39
C ALA A 75 15.07 -3.42 -12.72
N VAL A 76 14.63 -4.44 -13.46
CA VAL A 76 14.53 -5.83 -12.98
C VAL A 76 15.91 -6.39 -12.66
N LEU A 77 16.88 -6.21 -13.57
CA LEU A 77 18.26 -6.67 -13.37
C LEU A 77 18.90 -5.98 -12.17
N LYS A 78 18.62 -4.69 -11.93
CA LYS A 78 19.07 -3.98 -10.73
C LYS A 78 18.53 -4.62 -9.45
N ILE A 79 17.27 -5.05 -9.44
CA ILE A 79 16.70 -5.74 -8.27
C ILE A 79 17.23 -7.16 -8.13
N LEU A 80 17.54 -7.85 -9.23
CA LEU A 80 18.09 -9.21 -9.22
C LEU A 80 19.58 -9.23 -8.89
N ASP A 81 20.29 -8.14 -9.17
CA ASP A 81 21.72 -8.03 -8.97
C ASP A 81 22.10 -8.33 -7.51
N SER A 82 23.24 -8.99 -7.37
CA SER A 82 23.71 -9.54 -6.11
C SER A 82 24.26 -8.46 -5.17
N GLU A 83 24.70 -7.33 -5.71
CA GLU A 83 25.27 -6.21 -4.97
C GLU A 83 24.26 -5.06 -4.85
N SER A 84 23.81 -4.50 -5.98
CA SER A 84 22.90 -3.34 -5.98
C SER A 84 21.48 -3.68 -5.55
N GLY A 85 20.99 -4.89 -5.86
CA GLY A 85 19.65 -5.35 -5.50
C GLY A 85 19.53 -5.90 -4.08
N ARG A 86 20.66 -6.18 -3.40
CA ARG A 86 20.67 -6.77 -2.06
C ARG A 86 20.10 -5.83 -1.01
N SER A 87 20.46 -4.54 -1.07
CA SER A 87 19.92 -3.52 -0.17
C SER A 87 18.40 -3.40 -0.29
N ILE A 88 17.88 -3.43 -1.52
CA ILE A 88 16.44 -3.35 -1.81
C ILE A 88 15.70 -4.56 -1.24
N ARG A 89 16.23 -5.77 -1.45
CA ARG A 89 15.65 -7.02 -0.91
C ARG A 89 15.67 -7.06 0.62
N ASN A 90 16.78 -6.66 1.23
CA ASN A 90 16.92 -6.61 2.68
C ASN A 90 15.93 -5.60 3.27
N ARG A 91 15.81 -4.42 2.64
CA ARG A 91 14.90 -3.38 3.08
C ARG A 91 13.44 -3.80 2.93
N ALA A 92 13.07 -4.46 1.82
CA ALA A 92 11.73 -5.00 1.65
C ALA A 92 11.39 -6.05 2.72
N SER A 93 12.35 -6.90 3.07
CA SER A 93 12.18 -7.90 4.14
C SER A 93 12.07 -7.27 5.52
N GLU A 94 12.87 -6.23 5.79
CA GLU A 94 12.84 -5.47 7.04
C GLU A 94 11.51 -4.74 7.21
N VAL A 95 11.07 -4.01 6.18
CA VAL A 95 9.77 -3.33 6.18
C VAL A 95 8.67 -4.35 6.41
N ALA A 96 8.71 -5.52 5.76
CA ALA A 96 7.69 -6.53 5.98
C ALA A 96 7.67 -7.10 7.40
N SER A 97 8.81 -7.13 8.09
CA SER A 97 8.85 -7.56 9.50
C SER A 97 8.01 -6.66 10.42
N TRP A 98 7.91 -5.36 10.14
CA TRP A 98 7.15 -4.42 10.96
C TRP A 98 5.63 -4.68 10.95
N PHE A 99 5.12 -5.31 9.89
CA PHE A 99 3.69 -5.51 9.70
C PHE A 99 3.23 -6.94 10.03
N LYS A 100 4.15 -7.83 10.41
CA LYS A 100 3.81 -9.23 10.76
C LYS A 100 3.01 -9.35 12.06
N ASP A 101 3.37 -8.57 13.08
CA ASP A 101 2.84 -8.80 14.42
C ASP A 101 1.52 -8.08 14.67
N ARG A 102 1.41 -6.82 14.25
CA ARG A 102 0.19 -6.02 14.44
C ARG A 102 0.03 -5.00 13.32
N PRO A 103 -0.75 -5.31 12.27
CA PRO A 103 -0.91 -4.38 11.17
C PRO A 103 -1.66 -3.13 11.67
N GLY A 104 -1.24 -1.95 11.22
CA GLY A 104 -1.80 -0.67 11.70
C GLY A 104 -3.32 -0.56 11.52
N ARG A 105 -3.89 -1.30 10.56
CA ARG A 105 -5.35 -1.37 10.35
C ARG A 105 -6.09 -1.95 11.57
N ASP A 106 -5.50 -2.92 12.24
CA ASP A 106 -6.11 -3.57 13.41
C ASP A 106 -6.05 -2.62 14.61
N VAL A 107 -4.92 -1.91 14.77
CA VAL A 107 -4.74 -0.87 15.79
C VAL A 107 -5.76 0.27 15.58
N ALA A 108 -5.90 0.75 14.35
CA ALA A 108 -6.85 1.79 14.00
C ALA A 108 -8.30 1.34 14.28
N ALA A 109 -8.67 0.12 13.89
CA ALA A 109 -9.99 -0.44 14.15
C ALA A 109 -10.29 -0.51 15.66
N GLU A 110 -9.33 -0.97 16.47
CA GLU A 110 -9.46 -1.00 17.93
C GLU A 110 -9.70 0.39 18.52
N HIS A 111 -8.95 1.40 18.07
CA HIS A 111 -9.15 2.77 18.51
C HIS A 111 -10.52 3.33 18.10
N ILE A 112 -10.99 3.05 16.88
CA ILE A 112 -12.31 3.45 16.42
C ILE A 112 -13.39 2.82 17.30
N VAL A 113 -13.32 1.51 17.54
CA VAL A 113 -14.25 0.79 18.42
C VAL A 113 -14.22 1.35 19.83
N ARG A 114 -13.04 1.63 20.38
CA ARG A 114 -12.87 2.26 21.69
C ARG A 114 -13.53 3.64 21.75
N MET A 115 -13.33 4.48 20.74
CA MET A 115 -13.94 5.81 20.69
C MET A 115 -15.46 5.74 20.59
N LEU A 116 -16.00 4.83 19.77
CA LEU A 116 -17.44 4.60 19.66
C LEU A 116 -18.04 4.11 20.98
N SER A 117 -17.36 3.20 21.68
CA SER A 117 -17.81 2.68 22.99
C SER A 117 -17.85 3.78 24.05
N LEU A 118 -16.85 4.66 24.07
CA LEU A 118 -16.81 5.82 24.98
C LEU A 118 -17.88 6.88 24.63
N ALA A 119 -18.18 7.06 23.35
CA ALA A 119 -19.24 7.95 22.89
C ALA A 119 -20.64 7.42 23.23
N GLY A 120 -20.85 6.09 23.09
CA GLY A 120 -22.09 5.41 23.48
C GLY A 120 -22.46 5.62 24.94
N ASN A 121 -21.46 5.54 25.85
CA ASN A 121 -21.65 5.82 27.27
C ASN A 121 -21.99 7.28 27.59
N ARG A 122 -21.64 8.23 26.71
CA ARG A 122 -22.04 9.65 26.85
C ARG A 122 -23.45 9.92 26.35
N THR A 123 -23.90 9.20 25.31
CA THR A 123 -25.25 9.32 24.79
C THR A 123 -26.29 8.68 25.71
N ASP A 124 -25.94 7.63 26.45
CA ASP A 124 -26.82 7.00 27.46
C ASP A 124 -27.10 7.94 28.66
N GLN A 125 -26.20 8.88 28.96
CA GLN A 125 -26.42 9.92 29.98
C GLN A 125 -27.23 11.13 29.49
N LYS A 126 -27.45 11.29 28.19
CA LYS A 126 -28.38 12.30 27.67
C LYS A 126 -29.77 11.68 27.59
N GLN A 127 -30.53 11.84 28.67
CA GLN A 127 -31.96 11.55 28.70
C GLN A 127 -32.62 12.20 27.48
N ASP A 128 -33.31 11.40 26.66
CA ASP A 128 -33.90 11.84 25.40
C ASP A 128 -34.86 13.02 25.64
N PRO A 129 -34.57 14.22 25.09
CA PRO A 129 -35.42 15.40 25.28
C PRO A 129 -36.83 15.24 24.70
N TRP A 130 -37.03 14.26 23.81
CA TRP A 130 -38.28 14.06 23.08
C TRP A 130 -39.15 12.94 23.64
N ALA A 131 -38.65 12.17 24.63
CA ALA A 131 -39.40 11.09 25.27
C ALA A 131 -40.60 11.57 26.13
N ARG A 132 -40.72 12.87 26.41
CA ARG A 132 -41.78 13.46 27.26
C ARG A 132 -42.89 14.16 26.46
N ARG A 133 -43.08 13.78 25.19
CA ARG A 133 -44.12 14.36 24.33
C ARG A 133 -45.46 13.61 24.34
N ASP A 134 -45.47 12.40 24.90
CA ASP A 134 -46.65 11.52 24.88
C ASP A 134 -47.50 11.62 26.17
N GLU A 135 -47.18 12.55 27.07
CA GLU A 135 -47.85 12.73 28.38
C GLU A 135 -48.73 14.00 28.48
N LEU A 136 -49.05 14.67 27.36
CA LEU A 136 -49.97 15.82 27.28
C LEU A 136 -51.10 15.56 26.29
#